data_AF-A0A9D7SFA0-F1
#
_entry.id   AF-A0A9D7SFA0-F1
#
_cell.length_a   1.000
_cell.length_b   1.000
_cell.length_c   1.000
_cell.angle_alpha   90.00
_cell.angle_beta   90.00
_cell.angle_gamma   90.00
#
_symmetry.space_group_name_H-M   'P 1'
#
loop_
_entity.id
_entity.type
_entity.pdbx_description
1 polymer ?
#
loop_
_entity_poly.entity_id
_entity_poly.type
_entity_poly.pdbx_seq_one_letter_code
_entity_poly.pdbx_strand_id
1 'polypeptide(L)'
;MPTSETVEAQSVRAYRNFCLWIGHYFVLLTLYRWFLSRPELLKRVLVLESLVAMGLFYGAGLLIHRLAPRMGGLENFGLMLLAFALGNNVFLMAWLPGEVQLANFVLVQVVAAVVLRSTWRFALSQCLCLGLALFSLARWVDPRVVVGNLFLVLSSLLLSTLIWVYLNRLISALTLLREKDKVILRQRSRLVRDLRESLANVRTLRGLIPICAHCKRVRDDAGFWQQVEAYLHERSEAKFSHSICPSCMVDVAEDMRRMGIPWKSARRP
;
A
#
# COMPACT_ATOMS: atom_id res chain seq x y z
N MET A 1 -1.18 -1.47 -10.04
CA MET A 1 -0.90 -1.81 -8.62
C MET A 1 0.47 -2.48 -8.59
N PRO A 2 1.38 -2.12 -7.66
CA PRO A 2 2.65 -2.82 -7.54
C PRO A 2 2.35 -4.30 -7.21
N THR A 3 2.95 -5.22 -7.95
CA THR A 3 2.84 -6.66 -7.69
C THR A 3 3.49 -6.98 -6.33
N SER A 4 3.00 -7.99 -5.62
CA SER A 4 3.51 -8.39 -4.29
C SER A 4 5.04 -8.60 -4.30
N GLU A 5 5.59 -9.13 -5.40
CA GLU A 5 7.04 -9.30 -5.62
C GLU A 5 7.82 -7.97 -5.53
N THR A 6 7.25 -6.85 -5.98
CA THR A 6 7.95 -5.56 -5.94
C THR A 6 8.05 -5.00 -4.53
N VAL A 7 7.05 -5.25 -3.69
CA VAL A 7 7.01 -4.78 -2.29
C VAL A 7 8.00 -5.56 -1.43
N GLU A 8 8.09 -6.88 -1.65
CA GLU A 8 9.04 -7.73 -0.93
C GLU A 8 10.50 -7.40 -1.33
N ALA A 9 10.77 -7.21 -2.62
CA ALA A 9 12.09 -6.78 -3.07
C ALA A 9 12.48 -5.38 -2.54
N GLN A 10 11.52 -4.46 -2.43
CA GLN A 10 11.73 -3.15 -1.82
C GLN A 10 12.03 -3.24 -0.33
N SER A 11 11.31 -4.09 0.41
CA SER A 11 11.55 -4.26 1.84
C SER A 11 12.95 -4.84 2.08
N VAL A 12 13.35 -5.90 1.37
CA VAL A 12 14.69 -6.51 1.49
C VAL A 12 15.81 -5.49 1.21
N ARG A 13 15.64 -4.63 0.20
CA ARG A 13 16.60 -3.53 -0.07
C ARG A 13 16.66 -2.51 1.07
N ALA A 14 15.50 -2.12 1.61
CA ALA A 14 15.45 -1.20 2.74
C ALA A 14 16.17 -1.79 3.98
N TYR A 15 15.96 -3.07 4.29
CA TYR A 15 16.66 -3.74 5.38
C TYR A 15 18.16 -3.83 5.16
N ARG A 16 18.60 -4.16 3.95
CA ARG A 16 20.02 -4.15 3.61
C ARG A 16 20.64 -2.80 3.97
N ASN A 17 20.02 -1.73 3.49
CA ASN A 17 20.52 -0.38 3.71
C ASN A 17 20.51 -0.02 5.20
N PHE A 18 19.48 -0.42 5.95
CA PHE A 18 19.41 -0.23 7.40
C PHE A 18 20.55 -0.95 8.14
N CYS A 19 20.81 -2.22 7.83
CA CYS A 19 21.91 -2.97 8.43
C CYS A 19 23.27 -2.36 8.09
N LEU A 20 23.49 -1.93 6.85
CA LEU A 20 24.72 -1.24 6.46
C LEU A 20 24.88 0.09 7.22
N TRP A 21 23.80 0.86 7.37
CA TRP A 21 23.82 2.13 8.10
C TRP A 21 24.16 1.94 9.58
N ILE A 22 23.57 0.92 10.24
CA ILE A 22 23.94 0.55 11.61
C ILE A 22 25.40 0.07 11.67
N GLY A 23 25.85 -0.70 10.68
CA GLY A 23 27.25 -1.11 10.56
C GLY A 23 28.20 0.09 10.56
N HIS A 24 27.91 1.13 9.77
CA HIS A 24 28.68 2.38 9.75
C HIS A 24 28.64 3.12 11.09
N TYR A 25 27.49 3.14 11.77
CA TYR A 25 27.39 3.70 13.12
C TYR A 25 28.35 2.99 14.08
N PHE A 26 28.42 1.65 14.07
CA PHE A 26 29.36 0.91 14.90
C PHE A 26 30.82 1.11 14.51
N VAL A 27 31.14 1.40 13.24
CA VAL A 27 32.50 1.83 12.83
C VAL A 27 32.87 3.12 13.56
N LEU A 28 32.01 4.14 13.48
CA LEU A 28 32.26 5.43 14.14
C LEU A 28 32.34 5.28 15.66
N LEU A 29 31.48 4.45 16.25
CA LEU A 29 31.50 4.15 17.68
C LEU A 29 32.80 3.43 18.09
N THR A 30 33.29 2.51 17.27
CA THR A 30 34.57 1.82 17.49
C THR A 30 35.73 2.80 17.47
N LEU A 31 35.77 3.70 16.48
CA LEU A 31 36.79 4.75 16.38
C LEU A 31 36.73 5.69 17.59
N TYR A 32 35.53 6.14 17.95
CA TYR A 32 35.33 6.98 19.13
C TYR A 32 35.86 6.30 20.41
N ARG A 33 35.50 5.04 20.64
CA ARG A 33 35.97 4.24 21.78
C ARG A 33 37.49 4.03 21.75
N TRP A 34 38.06 3.82 20.57
CA TRP A 34 39.51 3.67 20.40
C TRP A 34 40.30 4.95 20.72
N PHE A 35 39.77 6.12 20.42
CA PHE A 35 40.50 7.37 20.66
C PHE A 35 40.20 8.02 22.02
N LEU A 36 38.96 7.95 22.51
CA LEU A 36 38.53 8.71 23.70
C LEU A 36 38.35 7.88 24.97
N SER A 37 38.27 6.55 24.92
CA SER A 37 38.08 5.76 26.15
C SER A 37 39.39 5.62 26.94
N ARG A 38 39.38 6.07 28.20
CA ARG A 38 40.36 5.74 29.25
C ARG A 38 39.58 5.16 30.42
N PRO A 39 39.95 4.04 31.08
CA PRO A 39 41.20 3.26 31.06
C PRO A 39 41.32 2.20 29.92
N GLU A 40 42.56 1.75 29.65
CA GLU A 40 42.91 0.84 28.53
C GLU A 40 42.19 -0.53 28.56
N LEU A 41 41.88 -1.05 29.75
CA LEU A 41 41.20 -2.34 29.87
C LEU A 41 39.73 -2.25 29.43
N LEU A 42 39.02 -1.20 29.88
CA LEU A 42 37.64 -0.91 29.47
C LEU A 42 37.55 -0.60 27.97
N LYS A 43 38.53 0.15 27.46
CA LYS A 43 38.68 0.48 26.04
C LYS A 43 38.75 -0.78 25.16
N ARG A 44 39.60 -1.76 25.51
CA ARG A 44 39.72 -3.00 24.72
C ARG A 44 38.41 -3.77 24.61
N VAL A 45 37.69 -3.91 25.74
CA VAL A 45 36.42 -4.65 25.75
C VAL A 45 35.34 -3.90 24.97
N LEU A 46 35.22 -2.58 25.14
CA LEU A 46 34.25 -1.75 24.41
C LEU A 46 34.54 -1.68 22.90
N VAL A 47 35.80 -1.64 22.49
CA VAL A 47 36.19 -1.67 21.07
C VAL A 47 35.85 -3.04 20.47
N LEU A 48 36.17 -4.13 21.16
CA LEU A 48 35.83 -5.48 20.71
C LEU A 48 34.33 -5.67 20.54
N GLU A 49 33.53 -5.18 21.49
CA GLU A 49 32.06 -5.18 21.42
C GLU A 49 31.54 -4.50 20.16
N SER A 50 32.01 -3.28 19.89
CA SER A 50 31.56 -2.52 18.72
C SER A 50 32.06 -3.13 17.40
N LEU A 51 33.24 -3.77 17.39
CA LEU A 51 33.74 -4.51 16.22
C LEU A 51 32.90 -5.76 15.93
N VAL A 52 32.50 -6.51 16.96
CA VAL A 52 31.61 -7.67 16.81
C VAL A 52 30.26 -7.22 16.28
N ALA A 53 29.67 -6.17 16.87
CA ALA A 53 28.41 -5.60 16.39
C ALA A 53 28.52 -5.12 14.93
N MET A 54 29.59 -4.39 14.59
CA MET A 54 29.89 -3.95 13.23
C MET A 54 29.91 -5.15 12.24
N GLY A 55 30.69 -6.19 12.55
CA GLY A 55 30.81 -7.38 11.71
C GLY A 55 29.47 -8.10 11.52
N LEU A 56 28.66 -8.20 12.57
CA LEU A 56 27.33 -8.79 12.51
C LEU A 56 26.37 -8.00 11.61
N PHE A 57 26.32 -6.68 11.74
CA PHE A 57 25.42 -5.84 10.93
C PHE A 57 25.83 -5.80 9.45
N TYR A 58 27.12 -5.71 9.15
CA TYR A 58 27.59 -5.83 7.77
C TYR A 58 27.35 -7.24 7.19
N GLY A 59 27.64 -8.28 7.97
CA GLY A 59 27.39 -9.66 7.58
C GLY A 59 25.91 -9.91 7.31
N ALA A 60 25.02 -9.46 8.20
CA ALA A 60 23.57 -9.52 8.01
C ALA A 60 23.14 -8.78 6.74
N GLY A 61 23.66 -7.58 6.49
CA GLY A 61 23.40 -6.82 5.27
C GLY A 61 23.85 -7.53 3.99
N LEU A 62 25.03 -8.15 3.99
CA LEU A 62 25.57 -8.87 2.84
C LEU A 62 24.81 -10.18 2.56
N LEU A 63 24.43 -10.91 3.61
CA LEU A 63 23.73 -12.19 3.47
C LEU A 63 22.20 -12.05 3.34
N ILE A 64 21.65 -10.85 3.50
CA ILE A 64 20.19 -10.67 3.54
C ILE A 64 19.48 -11.18 2.29
N HIS A 65 20.07 -11.00 1.09
CA HIS A 65 19.49 -11.50 -0.16
C HIS A 65 19.43 -13.03 -0.22
N ARG A 66 20.36 -13.72 0.45
CA ARG A 66 20.37 -15.18 0.55
C ARG A 66 19.45 -15.72 1.65
N LEU A 67 19.25 -14.94 2.70
CA LEU A 67 18.46 -15.33 3.86
C LEU A 67 16.98 -14.95 3.73
N ALA A 68 16.67 -13.85 3.04
CA ALA A 68 15.31 -13.34 2.82
C ALA A 68 14.32 -14.43 2.34
N PRO A 69 14.60 -15.22 1.28
CA PRO A 69 13.66 -16.25 0.83
C PRO A 69 13.47 -17.39 1.84
N ARG A 70 14.43 -17.64 2.75
CA ARG A 70 14.29 -18.65 3.82
C ARG A 70 13.58 -18.12 5.06
N MET A 71 13.64 -16.80 5.31
CA MET A 71 13.11 -16.20 6.52
C MET A 71 11.61 -15.91 6.44
N GLY A 72 10.93 -16.02 5.30
CA GLY A 72 9.47 -16.04 5.24
C GLY A 72 8.73 -14.82 5.79
N GLY A 73 9.42 -13.67 5.98
CA GLY A 73 8.79 -12.40 6.38
C GLY A 73 9.66 -11.48 7.24
N LEU A 74 9.15 -10.25 7.40
CA LEU A 74 9.75 -9.13 8.14
C LEU A 74 10.08 -9.46 9.60
N GLU A 75 9.18 -10.20 10.24
CA GLU A 75 9.24 -10.47 11.68
C GLU A 75 10.39 -11.42 12.04
N ASN A 76 10.69 -12.38 11.16
CA ASN A 76 11.78 -13.34 11.38
C ASN A 76 13.16 -12.66 11.22
N PHE A 77 13.26 -11.66 10.36
CA PHE A 77 14.45 -10.80 10.30
C PHE A 77 14.64 -10.00 11.58
N GLY A 78 13.53 -9.46 12.09
CA GLY A 78 13.48 -8.81 13.39
C GLY A 78 13.96 -9.67 14.55
N LEU A 79 13.49 -10.91 14.60
CA LEU A 79 13.92 -11.92 15.57
C LEU A 79 15.42 -12.19 15.48
N MET A 80 15.97 -12.28 14.27
CA MET A 80 17.41 -12.48 14.07
C MET A 80 18.21 -11.33 14.69
N LEU A 81 17.84 -10.07 14.41
CA LEU A 81 18.49 -8.89 14.99
C LEU A 81 18.37 -8.86 16.52
N LEU A 82 17.21 -9.24 17.05
CA LEU A 82 16.97 -9.31 18.50
C LEU A 82 17.83 -10.39 19.17
N ALA A 83 17.93 -11.57 18.55
CA ALA A 83 18.77 -12.66 19.05
C ALA A 83 20.25 -12.24 19.10
N PHE A 84 20.73 -11.51 18.08
CA PHE A 84 22.08 -10.96 18.10
C PHE A 84 22.29 -9.90 19.19
N ALA A 85 21.33 -8.99 19.36
CA ALA A 85 21.42 -7.96 20.40
C ALA A 85 21.38 -8.56 21.83
N LEU A 86 20.60 -9.62 22.03
CA LEU A 86 20.59 -10.40 23.27
C LEU A 86 21.91 -11.16 23.47
N GLY A 87 22.45 -11.80 22.42
CA GLY A 87 23.75 -12.48 22.48
C GLY A 87 24.90 -11.54 22.81
N ASN A 88 24.91 -10.34 22.23
CA ASN A 88 25.88 -9.28 22.57
C ASN A 88 25.76 -8.89 24.06
N ASN A 89 24.53 -8.68 24.56
CA ASN A 89 24.30 -8.43 25.98
C ASN A 89 24.89 -9.52 26.88
N VAL A 90 24.61 -10.79 26.59
CA VAL A 90 25.14 -11.93 27.36
C VAL A 90 26.67 -11.96 27.33
N PHE A 91 27.29 -11.69 26.18
CA PHE A 91 28.73 -11.58 26.06
C PHE A 91 29.28 -10.46 26.96
N LEU A 92 28.66 -9.28 26.97
CA LEU A 92 29.10 -8.18 27.83
C LEU A 92 28.94 -8.47 29.31
N MET A 93 27.95 -9.27 29.70
CA MET A 93 27.79 -9.72 31.09
C MET A 93 28.97 -10.54 31.61
N ALA A 94 29.68 -11.25 30.72
CA ALA A 94 30.83 -12.05 31.11
C ALA A 94 32.09 -11.20 31.36
N TRP A 95 32.16 -9.97 30.85
CA TRP A 95 33.42 -9.21 30.78
C TRP A 95 33.37 -7.76 31.33
N LEU A 96 32.19 -7.14 31.47
CA LEU A 96 32.04 -5.76 32.00
C LEU A 96 31.20 -5.70 33.29
N PRO A 97 31.43 -4.72 34.17
CA PRO A 97 30.54 -4.38 35.28
C PRO A 97 29.26 -3.62 34.82
N GLY A 98 28.23 -3.64 35.68
CA GLY A 98 26.80 -3.63 35.32
C GLY A 98 26.12 -2.40 34.69
N GLU A 99 26.70 -1.19 34.69
CA GLU A 99 25.97 0.01 34.20
C GLU A 99 25.78 0.04 32.67
N VAL A 100 26.79 -0.39 31.90
CA VAL A 100 26.74 -0.37 30.42
C VAL A 100 25.76 -1.42 29.87
N GLN A 101 25.50 -2.49 30.62
CA GLN A 101 24.62 -3.58 30.20
C GLN A 101 23.13 -3.18 30.20
N LEU A 102 22.73 -2.31 31.13
CA LEU A 102 21.33 -1.91 31.29
C LEU A 102 20.80 -1.08 30.11
N ALA A 103 21.61 -0.21 29.55
CA ALA A 103 21.25 0.57 28.37
C ALA A 103 20.95 -0.33 27.17
N ASN A 104 21.72 -1.41 27.01
CA ASN A 104 21.52 -2.37 25.94
C ASN A 104 20.25 -3.21 26.11
N PHE A 105 19.81 -3.48 27.34
CA PHE A 105 18.48 -4.08 27.58
C PHE A 105 17.35 -3.18 27.11
N VAL A 106 17.40 -1.89 27.46
CA VAL A 106 16.37 -0.94 27.07
C VAL A 106 16.28 -0.86 25.54
N LEU A 107 17.43 -0.84 24.85
CA LEU A 107 17.46 -0.85 23.38
C LEU A 107 16.81 -2.11 22.79
N VAL A 108 17.16 -3.30 23.30
CA VAL A 108 16.56 -4.57 22.87
C VAL A 108 15.04 -4.53 23.04
N GLN A 109 14.56 -3.97 24.15
CA GLN A 109 13.13 -3.88 24.43
C GLN A 109 12.38 -2.95 23.49
N VAL A 110 12.94 -1.77 23.21
CA VAL A 110 12.35 -0.84 22.24
C VAL A 110 12.27 -1.48 20.87
N VAL A 111 13.34 -2.17 20.43
CA VAL A 111 13.34 -2.88 19.15
C VAL A 111 12.29 -4.00 19.15
N ALA A 112 12.18 -4.78 20.22
CA ALA A 112 11.18 -5.85 20.35
C ALA A 112 9.75 -5.31 20.22
N ALA A 113 9.44 -4.21 20.88
CA ALA A 113 8.12 -3.59 20.87
C ALA A 113 7.68 -3.13 19.48
N VAL A 114 8.62 -2.68 18.64
CA VAL A 114 8.32 -2.18 17.29
C VAL A 114 8.22 -3.32 16.27
N VAL A 115 9.08 -4.33 16.42
CA VAL A 115 9.35 -5.31 15.37
C VAL A 115 8.51 -6.58 15.52
N LEU A 116 8.31 -7.07 16.74
CA LEU A 116 7.54 -8.29 16.98
C LEU A 116 6.06 -7.97 16.90
N ARG A 117 5.30 -8.71 16.10
CA ARG A 117 3.84 -8.56 15.98
C ARG A 117 3.11 -9.69 16.69
N SER A 118 3.73 -10.86 16.75
CA SER A 118 3.22 -12.02 17.44
C SER A 118 3.32 -11.86 18.96
N THR A 119 2.17 -12.05 19.63
CA THR A 119 2.05 -11.95 21.09
C THR A 119 3.00 -12.89 21.82
N TRP A 120 3.12 -14.14 21.37
CA TRP A 120 3.96 -15.12 22.06
C TRP A 120 5.46 -14.82 21.89
N ARG A 121 5.88 -14.34 20.71
CA ARG A 121 7.27 -13.95 20.44
C ARG A 121 7.68 -12.75 21.29
N PHE A 122 6.78 -11.77 21.39
CA PHE A 122 7.01 -10.61 22.23
C PHE A 122 7.08 -11.00 23.71
N ALA A 123 6.13 -11.80 24.21
CA ALA A 123 6.16 -12.30 25.58
C ALA A 123 7.45 -13.06 25.91
N LEU A 124 7.90 -13.94 25.00
CA LEU A 124 9.17 -14.65 25.14
C LEU A 124 10.36 -13.67 25.25
N SER A 125 10.39 -12.63 24.43
CA SER A 125 11.45 -11.60 24.52
C SER A 125 11.44 -10.86 25.87
N GLN A 126 10.26 -10.55 26.41
CA GLN A 126 10.12 -9.93 27.73
C GLN A 126 10.66 -10.84 28.84
N CYS A 127 10.28 -12.12 28.80
CA CYS A 127 10.76 -13.11 29.78
C CYS A 127 12.28 -13.29 29.71
N LEU A 128 12.86 -13.38 28.51
CA LEU A 128 14.31 -13.50 28.32
C LEU A 128 15.06 -12.28 28.86
N CYS A 129 14.60 -11.07 28.52
CA CYS A 129 15.21 -9.84 29.02
C CYS A 129 15.09 -9.71 30.53
N LEU A 130 13.93 -10.01 31.11
CA LEU A 130 13.74 -9.99 32.56
C LEU A 130 14.64 -11.01 33.25
N GLY A 131 14.71 -12.24 32.75
CA GLY A 131 15.56 -13.29 33.30
C GLY A 131 17.04 -12.92 33.27
N LEU A 132 17.53 -12.40 32.13
CA LEU A 132 18.91 -11.94 31.99
C LEU A 132 19.22 -10.72 32.88
N ALA A 133 18.27 -9.79 33.02
CA ALA A 133 18.44 -8.64 33.90
C ALA A 133 18.52 -9.06 35.38
N LEU A 134 17.64 -9.97 35.84
CA LEU A 134 17.68 -10.52 37.19
C LEU A 134 18.97 -11.30 37.45
N PHE A 135 19.43 -12.08 36.46
CA PHE A 135 20.69 -12.81 36.54
C PHE A 135 21.90 -11.86 36.68
N SER A 136 21.90 -10.75 35.93
CA SER A 136 22.94 -9.71 36.07
C SER A 136 22.90 -9.08 37.46
N LEU A 137 21.72 -8.69 37.97
CA LEU A 137 21.56 -8.12 39.31
C LEU A 137 22.01 -9.07 40.42
N ALA A 138 21.83 -10.39 40.25
CA ALA A 138 22.27 -11.38 41.21
C ALA A 138 23.81 -11.53 41.27
N ARG A 139 24.53 -11.18 40.19
CA ARG A 139 25.98 -11.39 40.08
C ARG A 139 26.81 -10.20 40.59
N TRP A 140 26.26 -8.99 40.59
CA TRP A 140 26.98 -7.75 40.90
C TRP A 140 26.40 -7.09 42.15
N VAL A 141 27.00 -7.38 43.31
CA VAL A 141 26.43 -7.06 44.63
C VAL A 141 26.93 -5.72 45.15
N ASP A 142 26.20 -4.66 44.83
CA ASP A 142 26.13 -3.41 45.62
C ASP A 142 24.65 -3.06 45.87
N PRO A 143 24.11 -3.21 47.10
CA PRO A 143 22.67 -3.08 47.38
C PRO A 143 22.06 -1.73 46.98
N ARG A 144 22.88 -0.67 46.95
CA ARG A 144 22.44 0.71 46.65
C ARG A 144 22.05 0.92 45.18
N VAL A 145 22.69 0.19 44.25
CA VAL A 145 22.42 0.31 42.80
C VAL A 145 21.38 -0.68 42.30
N VAL A 146 21.14 -1.78 43.02
CA VAL A 146 20.17 -2.82 42.64
C VAL A 146 18.76 -2.25 42.52
N VAL A 147 18.33 -1.42 43.47
CA VAL A 147 16.97 -0.85 43.49
C VAL A 147 16.73 0.05 42.27
N GLY A 148 17.69 0.92 41.94
CA GLY A 148 17.60 1.80 40.77
C GLY A 148 17.60 1.03 39.45
N ASN A 149 18.45 0.02 39.33
CA ASN A 149 18.53 -0.82 38.14
C ASN A 149 17.28 -1.68 37.94
N LEU A 150 16.72 -2.22 39.02
CA LEU A 150 15.46 -2.95 38.99
C LEU A 150 14.31 -2.04 38.54
N PHE A 151 14.24 -0.82 39.07
CA PHE A 151 13.26 0.18 38.64
C PHE A 151 13.37 0.46 37.13
N LEU A 152 14.57 0.75 36.62
CA LEU A 152 14.80 1.00 35.20
C LEU A 152 14.36 -0.19 34.31
N VAL A 153 14.72 -1.42 34.68
CA VAL A 153 14.33 -2.62 33.93
C VAL A 153 12.82 -2.78 33.93
N LEU A 154 12.16 -2.71 35.09
CA LEU A 154 10.71 -2.86 35.20
C LEU A 154 9.97 -1.76 34.44
N SER A 155 10.41 -0.50 34.54
CA SER A 155 9.85 0.61 33.76
C SER A 155 10.03 0.40 32.26
N SER A 156 11.18 -0.12 31.81
CA SER A 156 11.42 -0.40 30.40
C SER A 156 10.56 -1.55 29.86
N LEU A 157 10.33 -2.60 30.66
CA LEU A 157 9.43 -3.72 30.34
C LEU A 157 7.98 -3.24 30.20
N LEU A 158 7.53 -2.41 31.13
CA LEU A 158 6.21 -1.80 31.09
C LEU A 158 6.05 -0.93 29.85
N LEU A 159 6.98 -0.01 29.62
CA LEU A 159 6.94 0.91 28.48
C LEU A 159 6.98 0.16 27.14
N SER A 160 7.85 -0.84 27.01
CA SER A 160 7.92 -1.74 25.85
C SER A 160 6.58 -2.42 25.58
N THR A 161 5.93 -2.93 26.62
CA THR A 161 4.60 -3.57 26.52
C THR A 161 3.53 -2.57 26.08
N LEU A 162 3.52 -1.36 26.65
CA LEU A 162 2.57 -0.31 26.26
C LEU A 162 2.75 0.12 24.80
N ILE A 163 4.00 0.33 24.37
CA ILE A 163 4.35 0.67 22.99
C ILE A 163 3.89 -0.44 22.05
N TRP A 164 4.18 -1.70 22.38
CA TRP A 164 3.80 -2.85 21.58
C TRP A 164 2.27 -2.97 21.42
N VAL A 165 1.52 -2.84 22.52
CA VAL A 165 0.05 -2.85 22.50
C VAL A 165 -0.48 -1.71 21.63
N TYR A 166 0.03 -0.50 21.83
CA TYR A 166 -0.38 0.68 21.06
C TYR A 166 -0.13 0.49 19.57
N LEU A 167 1.09 0.08 19.17
CA LEU A 167 1.45 -0.14 17.78
C LEU A 167 0.58 -1.22 17.13
N ASN A 168 0.39 -2.36 17.79
CA ASN A 168 -0.44 -3.44 17.23
C ASN A 168 -1.90 -3.02 17.06
N ARG A 169 -2.45 -2.28 18.03
CA ARG A 169 -3.81 -1.72 17.91
C ARG A 169 -3.90 -0.70 16.77
N LEU A 170 -2.91 0.18 16.65
CA LEU A 170 -2.84 1.19 15.59
C LEU A 170 -2.76 0.54 14.21
N ILE A 171 -1.88 -0.45 14.03
CA ILE A 171 -1.71 -1.17 12.76
C ILE A 171 -2.99 -1.93 12.41
N SER A 172 -3.62 -2.60 13.38
CA SER A 172 -4.89 -3.29 13.17
C SER A 172 -5.98 -2.31 12.72
N ALA A 173 -6.11 -1.16 13.39
CA ALA A 173 -7.04 -0.10 13.01
C ALA A 173 -6.77 0.43 11.59
N LEU A 174 -5.51 0.69 11.24
CA LEU A 174 -5.11 1.13 9.91
C LEU A 174 -5.44 0.10 8.82
N THR A 175 -5.23 -1.19 9.09
CA THR A 175 -5.61 -2.25 8.13
C THR A 175 -7.12 -2.34 7.92
N LEU A 176 -7.91 -2.17 8.97
CA LEU A 176 -9.36 -2.14 8.89
C LEU A 176 -9.86 -0.93 8.08
N LEU A 177 -9.28 0.26 8.27
CA LEU A 177 -9.61 1.44 7.48
C LEU A 177 -9.31 1.23 5.99
N ARG A 178 -8.14 0.67 5.67
CA ARG A 178 -7.76 0.36 4.28
C ARG A 178 -8.72 -0.63 3.60
N GLU A 179 -9.22 -1.63 4.32
CA GLU A 179 -10.21 -2.55 3.75
C GLU A 179 -11.58 -1.88 3.53
N LYS A 180 -12.01 -1.02 4.45
CA LYS A 180 -13.24 -0.22 4.27
C LYS A 180 -13.14 0.68 3.04
N ASP A 181 -12.02 1.37 2.85
CA ASP A 181 -11.80 2.22 1.68
C ASP A 181 -11.89 1.44 0.36
N LYS A 182 -11.31 0.24 0.31
CA LYS A 182 -11.41 -0.64 -0.87
C LYS A 182 -12.87 -1.01 -1.17
N VAL A 183 -13.67 -1.30 -0.14
CA VAL A 183 -15.09 -1.62 -0.31
C VAL A 183 -15.88 -0.41 -0.83
N ILE A 184 -15.67 0.78 -0.25
CA ILE A 184 -16.32 2.02 -0.68
C ILE A 184 -15.96 2.35 -2.14
N LEU A 185 -14.69 2.22 -2.51
CA LEU A 185 -14.24 2.43 -3.89
C LEU A 185 -14.90 1.44 -4.86
N ARG A 186 -15.04 0.16 -4.49
CA ARG A 186 -15.77 -0.83 -5.30
C ARG A 186 -17.24 -0.46 -5.45
N GLN A 187 -17.92 -0.06 -4.38
CA GLN A 187 -19.32 0.37 -4.43
C GLN A 187 -19.50 1.59 -5.33
N ARG A 188 -18.64 2.61 -5.19
CA ARG A 188 -18.63 3.80 -6.04
C ARG A 188 -18.44 3.42 -7.51
N SER A 189 -17.51 2.51 -7.81
CA SER A 189 -17.27 2.05 -9.19
C SER A 189 -18.48 1.33 -9.79
N ARG A 190 -19.21 0.53 -9.00
CA ARG A 190 -20.44 -0.14 -9.43
C ARG A 190 -21.55 0.88 -9.73
N LEU A 191 -21.82 1.79 -8.80
CA LEU A 191 -22.83 2.84 -8.99
C LEU A 191 -22.55 3.71 -10.22
N VAL A 192 -21.29 4.09 -10.45
CA VAL A 192 -20.90 4.84 -11.65
C VAL A 192 -21.16 4.03 -12.93
N ARG A 193 -20.87 2.72 -12.92
CA ARG A 193 -21.15 1.84 -14.06
C ARG A 193 -22.65 1.70 -14.31
N ASP A 194 -23.44 1.43 -13.27
CA ASP A 194 -24.87 1.23 -13.38
C ASP A 194 -25.59 2.53 -13.84
N LEU A 195 -25.10 3.69 -13.38
CA LEU A 195 -25.56 5.00 -13.88
C LEU A 195 -25.23 5.20 -15.36
N ARG A 196 -24.02 4.82 -15.80
CA ARG A 196 -23.62 4.90 -17.21
C ARG A 196 -24.46 4.00 -18.10
N GLU A 197 -24.75 2.79 -17.65
CA GLU A 197 -25.60 1.83 -18.35
C GLU A 197 -27.04 2.34 -18.46
N SER A 198 -27.60 2.86 -17.37
CA SER A 198 -28.93 3.48 -17.38
C SER A 198 -29.00 4.67 -18.34
N LEU A 199 -27.96 5.53 -18.35
CA LEU A 199 -27.87 6.64 -19.31
C LEU A 199 -27.75 6.16 -20.76
N ALA A 200 -27.02 5.07 -21.01
CA ALA A 200 -26.93 4.46 -22.33
C ALA A 200 -28.30 3.95 -22.79
N ASN A 201 -29.03 3.25 -21.92
CA ASN A 201 -30.37 2.72 -22.20
C ASN A 201 -31.37 3.84 -22.53
N VAL A 202 -31.35 4.94 -21.78
CA VAL A 202 -32.18 6.13 -22.08
C VAL A 202 -31.81 6.74 -23.42
N ARG A 203 -30.52 6.81 -23.79
CA ARG A 203 -30.10 7.33 -25.10
C ARG A 203 -30.58 6.45 -26.26
N THR A 204 -30.52 5.12 -26.13
CA THR A 204 -31.10 4.21 -27.13
C THR A 204 -32.62 4.34 -27.25
N LEU A 205 -33.32 4.50 -26.12
CA LEU A 205 -34.78 4.68 -26.13
C LEU A 205 -35.21 6.03 -26.76
N ARG A 206 -34.40 7.09 -26.60
CA ARG A 206 -34.61 8.39 -27.24
C ARG A 206 -34.35 8.41 -28.76
N GLY A 207 -33.71 7.37 -29.31
CA GLY A 207 -33.45 7.25 -30.75
C GLY A 207 -34.55 6.56 -31.55
N LEU A 208 -35.57 6.00 -30.89
CA LEU A 208 -36.67 5.31 -31.56
C LEU A 208 -37.74 6.33 -31.97
N ILE A 209 -37.84 6.58 -33.27
CA ILE A 209 -38.89 7.42 -33.85
C ILE A 209 -40.12 6.54 -34.14
N PRO A 210 -41.25 6.71 -33.42
CA PRO A 210 -42.45 5.94 -33.67
C PRO A 210 -43.05 6.30 -35.03
N ILE A 211 -42.90 5.41 -36.01
CA ILE A 211 -43.38 5.60 -37.38
C ILE A 211 -44.60 4.71 -37.66
N CYS A 212 -45.63 5.26 -38.32
CA CYS A 212 -46.79 4.49 -38.72
C CYS A 212 -46.41 3.48 -39.81
N ALA A 213 -46.71 2.19 -39.61
CA ALA A 213 -46.37 1.14 -40.56
C ALA A 213 -47.03 1.35 -41.94
N HIS A 214 -48.25 1.91 -41.96
CA HIS A 214 -49.06 2.12 -43.17
C HIS A 214 -48.71 3.41 -43.92
N CYS A 215 -48.80 4.57 -43.26
CA CYS A 215 -48.66 5.88 -43.91
C CYS A 215 -47.31 6.59 -43.67
N LYS A 216 -46.38 5.95 -42.95
CA LYS A 216 -45.02 6.44 -42.65
C LYS A 216 -44.93 7.79 -41.92
N ARG A 217 -46.04 8.34 -41.40
CA ARG A 217 -46.03 9.50 -40.50
C ARG A 217 -45.36 9.17 -39.17
N VAL A 218 -44.74 10.18 -38.55
CA VAL A 218 -44.09 10.09 -37.25
C VAL A 218 -45.02 10.62 -36.16
N ARG A 219 -45.05 9.97 -35.00
CA ARG A 219 -45.76 10.46 -33.82
C ARG A 219 -44.87 11.37 -32.98
N ASP A 220 -45.36 12.56 -32.65
CA ASP A 220 -44.66 13.48 -31.75
C ASP A 220 -44.89 13.14 -30.26
N ASP A 221 -44.25 13.90 -29.36
CA ASP A 221 -44.37 13.69 -27.91
C ASP A 221 -45.75 14.12 -27.35
N ALA A 222 -46.51 14.92 -28.11
CA ALA A 222 -47.89 15.33 -27.79
C ALA A 222 -48.94 14.31 -28.28
N GLY A 223 -48.51 13.32 -29.06
CA GLY A 223 -49.31 12.22 -29.57
C GLY A 223 -49.88 12.41 -30.97
N PHE A 224 -49.58 13.52 -31.66
CA PHE A 224 -50.03 13.83 -33.02
C PHE A 224 -49.16 13.17 -34.08
N TRP A 225 -49.73 12.92 -35.26
CA TRP A 225 -49.04 12.31 -36.40
C TRP A 225 -48.69 13.36 -37.45
N GLN A 226 -47.41 13.52 -37.73
CA GLN A 226 -46.90 14.47 -38.72
C GLN A 226 -45.98 13.79 -39.75
N GLN A 227 -45.69 14.49 -40.85
CA GLN A 227 -44.72 14.01 -41.83
C GLN A 227 -43.32 13.92 -41.23
N VAL A 228 -42.52 12.97 -41.72
CA VAL A 228 -41.16 12.68 -41.22
C VAL A 228 -40.27 13.91 -41.38
N GLU A 229 -40.42 14.62 -42.50
CA GLU A 229 -39.68 15.82 -42.85
C GLU A 229 -39.96 16.95 -41.86
N ALA A 230 -41.23 17.18 -41.53
CA ALA A 230 -41.64 18.18 -40.54
C ALA A 230 -41.07 17.84 -39.15
N TYR A 231 -41.17 16.58 -38.73
CA TYR A 231 -40.64 16.12 -37.45
C TYR A 231 -39.12 16.27 -37.33
N LEU A 232 -38.38 15.92 -38.38
CA LEU A 232 -36.91 16.06 -38.39
C LEU A 232 -36.47 17.52 -38.48
N HIS A 233 -37.20 18.35 -39.23
CA HIS A 233 -36.89 19.78 -39.35
C HIS A 233 -37.05 20.52 -38.03
N GLU A 234 -38.02 20.14 -37.19
CA GLU A 234 -38.22 20.74 -35.86
C GLU A 234 -37.19 20.30 -34.81
N ARG A 235 -36.61 19.10 -34.97
CA ARG A 235 -35.73 18.46 -33.97
C ARG A 235 -34.26 18.33 -34.40
N SER A 236 -33.91 18.81 -35.59
CA SER A 236 -32.55 18.79 -36.11
C SER A 236 -32.25 20.04 -36.92
N GLU A 237 -30.97 20.32 -37.16
CA GLU A 237 -30.53 21.44 -38.01
C GLU A 237 -30.59 21.11 -39.52
N ALA A 238 -31.21 19.98 -39.90
CA ALA A 238 -31.24 19.51 -41.28
C ALA A 238 -32.19 20.35 -42.15
N LYS A 239 -31.71 20.78 -43.33
CA LYS A 239 -32.52 21.44 -44.36
C LYS A 239 -32.83 20.45 -45.49
N PHE A 240 -34.11 20.28 -45.82
CA PHE A 240 -34.55 19.37 -46.89
C PHE A 240 -34.70 20.10 -48.22
N SER A 241 -34.17 19.51 -49.29
CA SER A 241 -34.42 19.91 -50.67
C SER A 241 -35.23 18.83 -51.40
N HIS A 242 -36.23 19.23 -52.18
CA HIS A 242 -37.06 18.29 -52.94
C HIS A 242 -36.50 18.15 -54.36
N SER A 243 -35.92 16.98 -54.66
CA SER A 243 -35.49 16.61 -56.01
C SER A 243 -36.17 15.30 -56.42
N ILE A 244 -36.43 15.13 -57.72
CA ILE A 244 -36.95 13.87 -58.26
C ILE A 244 -35.77 13.04 -58.80
N CYS A 245 -35.66 11.79 -58.35
CA CYS A 245 -34.60 10.93 -58.84
C CYS A 245 -34.88 10.50 -60.31
N PRO A 246 -33.86 10.11 -61.08
CA PRO A 246 -34.02 9.75 -62.48
C PRO A 246 -35.03 8.61 -62.72
N SER A 247 -35.13 7.63 -61.81
CA SER A 247 -36.09 6.53 -61.93
C SER A 247 -37.53 7.00 -61.77
N CYS A 248 -37.82 7.78 -60.72
CA CYS A 248 -39.17 8.31 -60.50
C CYS A 248 -39.59 9.30 -61.60
N MET A 249 -38.63 9.98 -62.23
CA MET A 249 -38.93 10.86 -63.37
C MET A 249 -39.48 10.07 -64.58
N VAL A 250 -39.03 8.83 -64.78
CA VAL A 250 -39.56 7.94 -65.83
C VAL A 250 -41.00 7.55 -65.52
N ASP A 251 -41.29 7.20 -64.26
CA ASP A 251 -42.64 6.81 -63.82
C ASP A 251 -43.61 7.98 -63.96
N VAL A 252 -43.23 9.18 -63.53
CA VAL A 252 -44.04 10.40 -63.69
C VAL A 252 -44.31 10.70 -65.17
N ALA A 253 -43.30 10.52 -66.04
CA ALA A 253 -43.47 10.72 -67.48
C ALA A 253 -44.37 9.66 -68.13
N GLU A 254 -44.42 8.45 -67.57
CA GLU A 254 -45.32 7.38 -68.01
C GLU A 254 -46.76 7.64 -67.54
N ASP A 255 -46.95 8.01 -66.28
CA ASP A 255 -48.27 8.34 -65.72
C ASP A 255 -48.89 9.56 -66.40
N MET A 256 -48.09 10.60 -66.70
CA MET A 256 -48.57 11.74 -67.48
C MET A 256 -48.98 11.35 -68.90
N ARG A 257 -48.26 10.40 -69.54
CA ARG A 257 -48.65 9.83 -70.83
C ARG A 257 -49.98 9.08 -70.74
N ARG A 258 -50.19 8.29 -69.68
CA ARG A 258 -51.48 7.59 -69.42
C ARG A 258 -52.64 8.55 -69.22
N MET A 259 -52.39 9.71 -68.63
CA MET A 259 -53.38 10.77 -68.45
C MET A 259 -53.57 11.66 -69.69
N GLY A 260 -52.85 11.40 -70.80
CA GLY A 260 -52.95 12.18 -72.04
C GLY A 260 -52.34 13.58 -71.97
N ILE A 261 -51.50 13.86 -70.96
CA ILE A 261 -50.90 15.17 -70.74
C ILE A 261 -49.51 15.20 -71.41
N PRO A 262 -49.23 16.15 -72.32
CA PRO A 262 -47.93 16.22 -72.99
C PRO A 262 -46.83 16.68 -72.00
N TRP A 263 -45.90 15.77 -71.68
CA TRP A 263 -44.73 16.08 -70.86
C TRP A 263 -43.65 16.82 -71.67
N LYS A 264 -43.35 18.06 -71.29
CA LYS A 264 -42.19 18.80 -71.81
C LYS A 264 -41.04 18.64 -70.83
N SER A 265 -40.07 17.77 -71.15
CA SER A 265 -38.84 17.66 -70.36
C SER A 265 -38.16 19.02 -70.29
N ALA A 266 -38.11 19.64 -69.10
CA ALA A 266 -37.30 20.83 -68.89
C ALA A 266 -35.85 20.47 -69.20
N ARG A 267 -35.23 21.18 -70.16
CA ARG A 267 -33.80 21.05 -70.45
C ARG A 267 -33.04 21.31 -69.14
N ARG A 268 -32.11 20.41 -68.80
CA ARG A 268 -31.12 20.65 -67.76
C ARG A 268 -30.31 21.89 -68.14
N PRO A 269 -30.12 22.88 -67.25
CA PRO A 269 -28.88 23.64 -67.23
C PRO A 269 -27.72 22.73 -66.78
#